data_AF-A0AAD6ADS3-F1
#
_entry.id   AF-A0AAD6ADS3-F1
#
_cell.length_a   1.000
_cell.length_b   1.000
_cell.length_c   1.000
_cell.angle_alpha   90.00
_cell.angle_beta   90.00
_cell.angle_gamma   90.00
#
_symmetry.space_group_name_H-M   'P 1'
#
loop_
_entity.id
_entity.type
_entity.pdbx_description
1 polymer ?
#
loop_
_entity_poly.entity_id
_entity_poly.type
_entity_poly.pdbx_seq_one_letter_code
_entity_poly.pdbx_strand_id
1 'polypeptide(L)'
;MTDQGAFDTNVVTMTRFVMEEGRKAKGTGELTTLLNSLCTAVKAISSAVRKAGIAHLYGIAGSTNVTGDQVKKLDILSNDLVINMITSSFTSCVLVSEENEKAIIIEPETRGKYVVCFDPLDGSSNIDCLVSIGTIFAIYKKATDDEPCEKDALRPGRTLVAAGYALYGSATMMVISTGQGVNCFMLDPAIGEFILVDRDVKIKERGKIYSLNEGYAKYFDPAVTEYLQKKKFPEDGSEPYAARYIGSMVADVHRTLMYGGIFLYPGNVKSPKGKLRLLYEGNPMAFIIEQAGGLASTGLEPLLDIQPESIHQRAPVALGSKEDVLEYISICQKHAQKK
;
A
#
# COMPACT_ATOMS: atom_id res chain seq x y z
N MET A 1 8.54 -0.71 -36.13
CA MET A 1 7.84 -2.00 -36.03
C MET A 1 8.88 -3.03 -35.66
N THR A 2 9.07 -3.24 -34.35
CA THR A 2 9.97 -4.28 -33.84
C THR A 2 9.28 -5.62 -33.98
N ASP A 3 10.02 -6.57 -34.55
CA ASP A 3 9.64 -7.94 -34.84
C ASP A 3 9.00 -8.61 -33.61
N GLN A 4 7.67 -8.77 -33.63
CA GLN A 4 6.95 -9.55 -32.63
C GLN A 4 7.14 -11.02 -33.00
N GLY A 5 8.08 -11.68 -32.34
CA GLY A 5 8.35 -13.11 -32.52
C GLY A 5 7.11 -13.99 -32.31
N ALA A 6 7.20 -15.23 -32.79
CA ALA A 6 6.16 -16.26 -32.66
C ALA A 6 5.67 -16.41 -31.20
N PHE A 7 4.36 -16.65 -31.03
CA PHE A 7 3.64 -16.77 -29.76
C PHE A 7 4.52 -17.25 -28.59
N ASP A 8 4.82 -16.36 -27.64
CA ASP A 8 5.51 -16.72 -26.41
C ASP A 8 4.51 -17.36 -25.42
N THR A 9 4.53 -18.69 -25.34
CA THR A 9 3.70 -19.46 -24.39
C THR A 9 4.32 -19.55 -23.00
N ASN A 10 5.51 -18.98 -22.76
CA ASN A 10 6.22 -19.05 -21.50
C ASN A 10 5.72 -17.97 -20.51
N VAL A 11 4.49 -18.13 -20.06
CA VAL A 11 3.85 -17.20 -19.13
C VAL A 11 4.45 -17.35 -17.72
N VAL A 12 4.72 -16.22 -17.06
CA VAL A 12 5.21 -16.18 -15.68
C VAL A 12 4.05 -15.82 -14.74
N THR A 13 3.53 -16.81 -14.02
CA THR A 13 2.56 -16.56 -12.94
C THR A 13 3.27 -16.03 -11.70
N MET A 14 2.53 -15.36 -10.82
CA MET A 14 3.04 -14.88 -9.54
C MET A 14 3.56 -16.04 -8.68
N THR A 15 2.83 -17.16 -8.64
CA THR A 15 3.30 -18.35 -7.92
C THR A 15 4.64 -18.85 -8.46
N ARG A 16 4.79 -18.96 -9.79
CA ARG A 16 6.07 -19.34 -10.40
C ARG A 16 7.17 -18.35 -10.04
N PHE A 17 6.90 -17.04 -10.17
CA PHE A 17 7.86 -15.98 -9.86
C PHE A 17 8.35 -16.09 -8.41
N VAL A 18 7.43 -16.15 -7.44
CA VAL A 18 7.78 -16.20 -6.02
C VAL A 18 8.49 -17.52 -5.65
N MET A 19 8.15 -18.63 -6.30
CA MET A 19 8.90 -19.89 -6.14
C MET A 19 10.33 -19.79 -6.68
N GLU A 20 10.53 -19.21 -7.86
CA GLU A 20 11.86 -19.01 -8.45
C GLU A 20 12.71 -18.07 -7.60
N GLU A 21 12.16 -16.96 -7.13
CA GLU A 21 12.84 -16.03 -6.22
C GLU A 21 13.15 -16.66 -4.86
N GLY A 22 12.22 -17.41 -4.29
CA GLY A 22 12.44 -18.16 -3.04
C GLY A 22 13.58 -19.17 -3.13
N ARG A 23 13.72 -19.84 -4.30
CA ARG A 23 14.85 -20.75 -4.58
C ARG A 23 16.18 -20.01 -4.67
N LYS A 24 16.23 -18.86 -5.34
CA LYS A 24 17.43 -18.01 -5.42
C LYS A 24 17.86 -17.52 -4.02
N ALA A 25 16.89 -17.13 -3.19
CA ALA A 25 17.11 -16.70 -1.82
C ALA A 25 17.46 -17.86 -0.85
N LYS A 26 17.42 -19.13 -1.30
CA LYS A 26 17.60 -20.33 -0.46
C LYS A 26 16.67 -20.34 0.77
N GLY A 27 15.46 -19.81 0.61
CA GLY A 27 14.46 -19.75 1.68
C GLY A 27 13.81 -21.10 1.97
N THR A 28 13.16 -21.23 3.12
CA THR A 28 12.40 -22.43 3.53
C THR A 28 11.10 -22.63 2.75
N GLY A 29 10.68 -21.64 1.95
CA GLY A 29 9.40 -21.63 1.23
C GLY A 29 8.25 -20.97 2.00
N GLU A 30 8.41 -20.65 3.29
CA GLU A 30 7.34 -20.03 4.09
C GLU A 30 6.85 -18.69 3.52
N LEU A 31 7.73 -17.80 3.06
CA LEU A 31 7.29 -16.56 2.40
C LEU A 31 6.51 -16.85 1.11
N THR A 32 6.90 -17.87 0.36
CA THR A 32 6.18 -18.29 -0.85
C THR A 32 4.77 -18.77 -0.51
N THR A 33 4.62 -19.57 0.53
CA THR A 33 3.30 -20.02 1.02
C THR A 33 2.45 -18.84 1.49
N LEU A 34 3.02 -17.90 2.26
CA LEU A 34 2.34 -16.70 2.72
C LEU A 34 1.79 -15.86 1.54
N LEU A 35 2.64 -15.61 0.54
CA LEU A 35 2.25 -14.83 -0.64
C LEU A 35 1.19 -15.53 -1.48
N ASN A 36 1.24 -16.87 -1.61
CA ASN A 36 0.19 -17.64 -2.28
C ASN A 36 -1.15 -17.59 -1.51
N SER A 37 -1.13 -17.64 -0.17
CA SER A 37 -2.32 -17.43 0.66
C SER A 37 -2.91 -16.04 0.45
N LEU A 38 -2.08 -15.00 0.42
CA LEU A 38 -2.50 -13.63 0.10
C LEU A 38 -3.11 -13.54 -1.31
N CYS A 39 -2.49 -14.16 -2.33
CA CYS A 39 -3.08 -14.21 -3.68
C CYS A 39 -4.49 -14.82 -3.68
N THR A 40 -4.72 -15.84 -2.85
CA THR A 40 -6.03 -16.50 -2.74
C THR A 40 -7.05 -15.57 -2.10
N ALA A 41 -6.69 -14.89 -1.00
CA ALA A 41 -7.53 -13.86 -0.39
C ALA A 41 -7.87 -12.73 -1.38
N VAL A 42 -6.88 -12.21 -2.09
CA VAL A 42 -7.06 -11.14 -3.09
C VAL A 42 -8.00 -11.58 -4.22
N LYS A 43 -7.91 -12.82 -4.72
CA LYS A 43 -8.85 -13.34 -5.74
C LYS A 43 -10.28 -13.41 -5.22
N ALA A 44 -10.46 -13.87 -3.97
CA ALA A 44 -11.77 -13.96 -3.34
C ALA A 44 -12.38 -12.56 -3.13
N ILE A 45 -11.61 -11.61 -2.61
CA ILE A 45 -12.02 -10.20 -2.43
C ILE A 45 -12.34 -9.58 -3.80
N SER A 46 -11.46 -9.77 -4.79
CA SER A 46 -11.69 -9.32 -6.16
C SER A 46 -13.03 -9.82 -6.70
N SER A 47 -13.35 -11.11 -6.54
CA SER A 47 -14.64 -11.68 -6.95
C SER A 47 -15.81 -11.03 -6.21
N ALA A 48 -15.69 -10.79 -4.91
CA ALA A 48 -16.73 -10.14 -4.10
C ALA A 48 -16.97 -8.69 -4.53
N VAL A 49 -15.90 -7.91 -4.72
CA VAL A 49 -15.96 -6.50 -5.16
C VAL A 49 -16.67 -6.36 -6.51
N ARG A 50 -16.37 -7.22 -7.50
CA ARG A 50 -17.00 -7.16 -8.85
C ARG A 50 -18.51 -7.39 -8.84
N LYS A 51 -19.05 -8.04 -7.81
CA LYS A 51 -20.47 -8.40 -7.70
C LYS A 51 -21.14 -7.84 -6.45
N ALA A 52 -20.52 -6.86 -5.79
CA ALA A 52 -20.93 -6.40 -4.48
C ALA A 52 -22.37 -5.85 -4.46
N GLY A 53 -22.78 -5.11 -5.49
CA GLY A 53 -24.16 -4.64 -5.62
C GLY A 53 -25.19 -5.76 -5.82
N ILE A 54 -24.82 -6.82 -6.54
CA ILE A 54 -25.68 -7.99 -6.79
C ILE A 54 -25.80 -8.86 -5.54
N ALA A 55 -24.71 -8.99 -4.79
CA ALA A 55 -24.63 -9.78 -3.56
C ALA A 55 -25.08 -9.02 -2.30
N HIS A 56 -25.65 -7.81 -2.46
CA HIS A 56 -26.07 -6.94 -1.34
C HIS A 56 -24.98 -6.67 -0.29
N LEU A 57 -23.73 -6.58 -0.76
CA LEU A 57 -22.54 -6.32 0.04
C LEU A 57 -22.28 -4.81 0.22
N TYR A 58 -23.09 -3.93 -0.39
CA TYR A 58 -23.06 -2.50 -0.11
C TYR A 58 -23.71 -2.16 1.23
N GLY A 59 -23.29 -1.01 1.76
CA GLY A 59 -23.79 -0.46 3.01
C GLY A 59 -23.00 -0.86 4.26
N ILE A 60 -23.42 -0.24 5.36
CA ILE A 60 -22.77 -0.30 6.67
C ILE A 60 -23.09 -1.64 7.34
N ALA A 61 -22.11 -2.23 8.02
CA ALA A 61 -22.27 -3.44 8.82
C ALA A 61 -22.88 -3.19 10.22
N GLY A 62 -23.05 -1.92 10.60
CA GLY A 62 -23.63 -1.50 11.88
C GLY A 62 -22.62 -1.23 13.00
N SER A 63 -21.30 -1.25 12.71
CA SER A 63 -20.22 -0.97 13.67
C SER A 63 -19.30 0.16 13.19
N THR A 64 -18.53 0.72 14.12
CA THR A 64 -17.45 1.70 13.85
C THR A 64 -16.13 1.05 14.26
N ASN A 65 -15.09 1.15 13.42
CA ASN A 65 -13.77 0.59 13.75
C ASN A 65 -13.02 1.50 14.74
N VAL A 66 -11.87 1.03 15.25
CA VAL A 66 -11.08 1.75 16.28
C VAL A 66 -10.54 3.10 15.85
N THR A 67 -10.54 3.34 14.54
CA THR A 67 -10.04 4.57 13.94
C THR A 67 -11.14 5.57 13.62
N GLY A 68 -12.40 5.21 13.90
CA GLY A 68 -13.59 6.05 13.76
C GLY A 68 -14.31 5.95 12.43
N ASP A 69 -13.89 5.04 11.53
CA ASP A 69 -14.50 4.83 10.23
C ASP A 69 -15.72 3.87 10.36
N GLN A 70 -16.78 4.13 9.58
CA GLN A 70 -17.97 3.27 9.55
C GLN A 70 -17.67 1.99 8.79
N VAL A 71 -17.78 0.84 9.45
CA VAL A 71 -17.44 -0.46 8.87
C VAL A 71 -18.48 -0.83 7.82
N LYS A 72 -18.04 -1.12 6.60
CA LYS A 72 -18.87 -1.67 5.53
C LYS A 72 -18.83 -3.19 5.54
N LYS A 73 -19.86 -3.83 4.97
CA LYS A 73 -19.92 -5.30 4.91
C LYS A 73 -18.73 -5.93 4.17
N LEU A 74 -18.23 -5.24 3.14
CA LEU A 74 -17.03 -5.68 2.42
C LEU A 74 -15.76 -5.58 3.26
N ASP A 75 -15.68 -4.64 4.21
CA ASP A 75 -14.54 -4.52 5.13
C ASP A 75 -14.48 -5.77 6.02
N ILE A 76 -15.62 -6.20 6.59
CA ILE A 76 -15.70 -7.44 7.38
C ILE A 76 -15.31 -8.66 6.53
N LEU A 77 -15.90 -8.81 5.35
CA LEU A 77 -15.64 -9.95 4.48
C LEU A 77 -14.16 -10.04 4.09
N SER A 78 -13.57 -8.91 3.69
CA SER A 78 -12.17 -8.86 3.28
C SER A 78 -11.24 -9.14 4.47
N ASN A 79 -11.53 -8.59 5.64
CA ASN A 79 -10.77 -8.86 6.86
C ASN A 79 -10.78 -10.36 7.22
N ASP A 80 -11.96 -10.97 7.25
CA ASP A 80 -12.11 -12.40 7.56
C ASP A 80 -11.38 -13.28 6.53
N LEU A 81 -11.45 -12.94 5.24
CA LEU A 81 -10.74 -13.67 4.19
C LEU A 81 -9.22 -13.60 4.37
N VAL A 82 -8.68 -12.41 4.64
CA VAL A 82 -7.23 -12.24 4.82
C VAL A 82 -6.74 -12.97 6.06
N ILE A 83 -7.43 -12.81 7.20
CA ILE A 83 -7.08 -13.50 8.47
C ILE A 83 -7.09 -15.01 8.27
N ASN A 84 -8.17 -15.57 7.69
CA ASN A 84 -8.30 -17.01 7.53
C ASN A 84 -7.24 -17.59 6.58
N MET A 85 -6.98 -16.92 5.45
CA MET A 85 -5.98 -17.38 4.47
C MET A 85 -4.55 -17.30 5.01
N ILE A 86 -4.22 -16.26 5.79
CA ILE A 86 -2.89 -16.14 6.40
C ILE A 86 -2.73 -17.12 7.57
N THR A 87 -3.71 -17.26 8.47
CA THR A 87 -3.62 -18.20 9.59
C THR A 87 -3.46 -19.64 9.10
N SER A 88 -4.24 -20.05 8.09
CA SER A 88 -4.13 -21.38 7.48
C SER A 88 -2.88 -21.60 6.61
N SER A 89 -2.04 -20.57 6.44
CA SER A 89 -0.77 -20.70 5.71
C SER A 89 0.34 -21.37 6.54
N PHE A 90 0.23 -21.39 7.87
CA PHE A 90 1.29 -21.83 8.80
C PHE A 90 2.57 -20.99 8.76
N THR A 91 2.49 -19.73 8.32
CA THR A 91 3.69 -18.89 8.08
C THR A 91 3.78 -17.65 8.97
N SER A 92 2.69 -17.26 9.64
CA SER A 92 2.62 -16.02 10.40
C SER A 92 2.44 -16.29 11.90
N CYS A 93 2.89 -15.35 12.74
CA CYS A 93 2.71 -15.39 14.19
C CYS A 93 1.87 -14.24 14.73
N VAL A 94 1.88 -13.09 14.07
CA VAL A 94 1.13 -11.89 14.50
C VAL A 94 0.50 -11.24 13.27
N LEU A 95 -0.78 -10.89 13.38
CA LEU A 95 -1.50 -10.12 12.38
C LEU A 95 -1.95 -8.77 12.96
N VAL A 96 -1.81 -7.71 12.18
CA VAL A 96 -2.35 -6.39 12.49
C VAL A 96 -3.24 -5.97 11.32
N SER A 97 -4.52 -5.76 11.59
CA SER A 97 -5.49 -5.30 10.60
C SER A 97 -5.96 -3.89 10.94
N GLU A 98 -6.32 -3.09 9.94
CA GLU A 98 -7.06 -1.84 10.16
C GLU A 98 -8.36 -2.08 10.97
N GLU A 99 -9.02 -3.22 10.73
CA GLU A 99 -10.35 -3.55 11.26
C GLU A 99 -10.34 -4.18 12.66
N ASN A 100 -9.16 -4.46 13.22
CA ASN A 100 -9.02 -5.10 14.53
C ASN A 100 -8.29 -4.20 15.52
N GLU A 101 -8.88 -3.95 16.69
CA GLU A 101 -8.32 -3.09 17.74
C GLU A 101 -6.96 -3.53 18.28
N LYS A 102 -6.74 -4.85 18.31
CA LYS A 102 -5.56 -5.47 18.89
C LYS A 102 -4.91 -6.35 17.84
N ALA A 103 -3.61 -6.52 17.97
CA ALA A 103 -2.91 -7.54 17.18
C ALA A 103 -3.51 -8.93 17.46
N ILE A 104 -3.68 -9.72 16.40
CA ILE A 104 -4.13 -11.11 16.47
C ILE A 104 -2.89 -11.97 16.61
N ILE A 105 -2.79 -12.69 17.72
CA ILE A 105 -1.70 -13.63 17.98
C ILE A 105 -2.14 -15.00 17.47
N ILE A 106 -1.36 -15.58 16.56
CA ILE A 106 -1.67 -16.88 15.97
C ILE A 106 -1.35 -18.00 16.96
N GLU A 107 -2.29 -18.94 17.09
CA GLU A 107 -2.19 -20.11 17.95
C GLU A 107 -0.96 -20.97 17.59
N PRO A 108 -0.29 -21.59 18.58
CA PRO A 108 0.98 -22.31 18.36
C PRO A 108 0.94 -23.35 17.23
N GLU A 109 -0.18 -24.02 17.01
CA GLU A 109 -0.34 -25.09 16.01
C GLU A 109 -0.30 -24.59 14.56
N THR A 110 -0.61 -23.31 14.34
CA THR A 110 -0.68 -22.68 13.01
C THR A 110 0.35 -21.57 12.83
N ARG A 111 1.32 -21.49 13.74
CA ARG A 111 2.28 -20.40 13.84
C ARG A 111 3.45 -20.58 12.87
N GLY A 112 3.85 -19.49 12.22
CA GLY A 112 5.13 -19.36 11.53
C GLY A 112 5.93 -18.16 12.01
N LYS A 113 6.84 -17.63 11.18
CA LYS A 113 7.82 -16.60 11.58
C LYS A 113 7.55 -15.18 11.08
N TYR A 114 6.45 -14.95 10.37
CA TYR A 114 6.13 -13.65 9.81
C TYR A 114 5.11 -12.86 10.64
N VAL A 115 5.28 -11.55 10.65
CA VAL A 115 4.30 -10.59 11.16
C VAL A 115 3.70 -9.90 9.94
N VAL A 116 2.37 -9.86 9.85
CA VAL A 116 1.67 -9.28 8.69
C VAL A 116 0.78 -8.14 9.14
N CYS A 117 1.06 -6.94 8.65
CA CYS A 117 0.21 -5.77 8.82
C CYS A 117 -0.55 -5.55 7.51
N PHE A 118 -1.87 -5.38 7.55
CA PHE A 118 -2.66 -5.20 6.34
C PHE A 118 -3.87 -4.27 6.53
N ASP A 119 -4.21 -3.60 5.43
CA ASP A 119 -5.50 -2.96 5.24
C ASP A 119 -6.29 -3.88 4.30
N PRO A 120 -7.36 -4.53 4.79
CA PRO A 120 -8.09 -5.50 3.99
C PRO A 120 -8.85 -4.84 2.84
N LEU A 121 -9.27 -3.57 2.97
CA LEU A 121 -10.03 -2.86 1.95
C LEU A 121 -9.85 -1.32 1.98
N ASP A 122 -8.71 -0.84 1.48
CA ASP A 122 -8.42 0.58 1.31
C ASP A 122 -9.40 1.25 0.34
N GLY A 123 -9.81 2.46 0.70
CA GLY A 123 -10.79 3.24 -0.06
C GLY A 123 -12.23 2.78 0.17
N SER A 124 -12.53 2.15 1.32
CA SER A 124 -13.88 1.68 1.65
C SER A 124 -14.96 2.77 1.46
N SER A 125 -14.66 4.05 1.74
CA SER A 125 -15.56 5.19 1.48
C SER A 125 -16.03 5.29 0.02
N ASN A 126 -15.25 4.79 -0.92
CA ASN A 126 -15.45 4.84 -2.36
C ASN A 126 -16.15 3.60 -2.95
N ILE A 127 -16.51 2.62 -2.12
CA ILE A 127 -17.20 1.39 -2.56
C ILE A 127 -18.54 1.68 -3.26
N ASP A 128 -19.39 2.51 -2.65
CA ASP A 128 -20.77 2.70 -3.12
C ASP A 128 -20.84 3.51 -4.42
N CYS A 129 -19.79 4.27 -4.74
CA CYS A 129 -19.64 5.01 -6.00
C CYS A 129 -18.80 4.29 -7.04
N LEU A 130 -18.45 3.01 -6.81
CA LEU A 130 -17.72 2.13 -7.75
C LEU A 130 -16.35 2.68 -8.18
N VAL A 131 -15.74 3.52 -7.35
CA VAL A 131 -14.37 3.98 -7.55
C VAL A 131 -13.39 2.86 -7.17
N SER A 132 -12.17 2.91 -7.69
CA SER A 132 -11.16 1.89 -7.40
C SER A 132 -10.81 1.85 -5.91
N ILE A 133 -10.69 0.63 -5.39
CA ILE A 133 -10.34 0.29 -4.01
C ILE A 133 -9.24 -0.78 -4.02
N GLY A 134 -8.75 -1.23 -2.88
CA GLY A 134 -7.65 -2.19 -2.85
C GLY A 134 -7.40 -2.87 -1.51
N THR A 135 -6.41 -3.74 -1.46
CA THR A 135 -5.91 -4.36 -0.22
C THR A 135 -4.44 -4.03 -0.12
N ILE A 136 -3.94 -3.66 1.06
CA ILE A 136 -2.54 -3.28 1.27
C ILE A 136 -1.93 -4.23 2.30
N PHE A 137 -0.68 -4.65 2.11
CA PHE A 137 -0.03 -5.54 3.06
C PHE A 137 1.47 -5.25 3.21
N ALA A 138 1.96 -5.46 4.42
CA ALA A 138 3.35 -5.31 4.83
C ALA A 138 3.75 -6.55 5.64
N ILE A 139 4.88 -7.16 5.29
CA ILE A 139 5.37 -8.40 5.90
C ILE A 139 6.72 -8.12 6.56
N TYR A 140 6.80 -8.38 7.85
CA TYR A 140 8.03 -8.38 8.64
C TYR A 140 8.38 -9.81 9.03
N LYS A 141 9.67 -10.08 9.27
CA LYS A 141 10.10 -11.32 9.93
C LYS A 141 10.18 -11.08 11.44
N LYS A 142 9.59 -11.94 12.28
CA LYS A 142 9.72 -11.84 13.75
C LYS A 142 11.20 -11.74 14.15
N ALA A 143 11.51 -10.84 15.07
CA ALA A 143 12.90 -10.49 15.41
C ALA A 143 13.46 -11.29 16.60
N THR A 144 12.61 -11.69 17.54
CA THR A 144 13.00 -12.42 18.76
C THR A 144 12.41 -13.83 18.77
N ASP A 145 12.95 -14.70 19.61
CA ASP A 145 12.41 -16.05 19.86
C ASP A 145 11.36 -16.08 20.99
N ASP A 146 11.06 -14.93 21.61
CA ASP A 146 10.02 -14.82 22.64
C ASP A 146 8.63 -15.15 22.10
N GLU A 147 7.67 -15.40 22.99
CA GLU A 147 6.26 -15.56 22.59
C GLU A 147 5.78 -14.36 21.76
N PRO A 148 5.10 -14.58 20.61
CA PRO A 148 4.64 -13.49 19.76
C PRO A 148 3.68 -12.57 20.49
N CYS A 149 3.89 -11.27 20.33
CA CYS A 149 3.06 -10.24 20.93
C CYS A 149 2.91 -9.04 19.98
N GLU A 150 2.03 -8.10 20.34
CA GLU A 150 1.78 -6.89 19.54
C GLU A 150 3.06 -6.09 19.22
N LYS A 151 4.06 -6.12 20.11
CA LYS A 151 5.33 -5.41 19.93
C LYS A 151 6.14 -5.94 18.74
N ASP A 152 5.93 -7.19 18.32
CA ASP A 152 6.60 -7.74 17.14
C ASP A 152 6.20 -7.01 15.84
N ALA A 153 5.05 -6.32 15.83
CA ALA A 153 4.59 -5.49 14.71
C ALA A 153 5.09 -4.04 14.78
N LEU A 154 5.54 -3.57 15.95
CA LEU A 154 6.01 -2.20 16.16
C LEU A 154 7.45 -2.04 15.67
N ARG A 155 7.64 -2.14 14.36
CA ARG A 155 8.96 -2.08 13.73
C ARG A 155 9.01 -1.04 12.61
N PRO A 156 10.18 -0.41 12.37
CA PRO A 156 10.32 0.53 11.27
C PRO A 156 10.08 -0.18 9.93
N GLY A 157 9.47 0.52 8.98
CA GLY A 157 9.20 0.01 7.64
C GLY A 157 10.46 -0.45 6.89
N ARG A 158 11.65 0.04 7.28
CA ARG A 158 12.95 -0.45 6.79
C ARG A 158 13.19 -1.95 6.99
N THR A 159 12.50 -2.55 7.95
CA THR A 159 12.66 -3.96 8.31
C THR A 159 11.67 -4.88 7.59
N LEU A 160 10.84 -4.33 6.68
CA LEU A 160 9.98 -5.11 5.81
C LEU A 160 10.81 -6.07 4.95
N VAL A 161 10.35 -7.33 4.88
CA VAL A 161 10.93 -8.35 3.99
C VAL A 161 10.15 -8.46 2.69
N ALA A 162 8.87 -8.08 2.71
CA ALA A 162 8.04 -7.93 1.54
C ALA A 162 6.90 -6.95 1.84
N ALA A 163 6.41 -6.27 0.81
CA ALA A 163 5.20 -5.48 0.89
C ALA A 163 4.55 -5.40 -0.49
N GLY A 164 3.30 -4.98 -0.50
CA GLY A 164 2.56 -4.83 -1.74
C GLY A 164 1.14 -4.36 -1.52
N TYR A 165 0.41 -4.33 -2.63
CA TYR A 165 -1.00 -4.04 -2.64
C TYR A 165 -1.69 -4.74 -3.81
N ALA A 166 -2.97 -5.03 -3.62
CA ALA A 166 -3.89 -5.37 -4.69
C ALA A 166 -4.75 -4.16 -5.03
N LEU A 167 -4.79 -3.78 -6.30
CA LEU A 167 -5.68 -2.77 -6.84
C LEU A 167 -6.90 -3.44 -7.49
N TYR A 168 -8.09 -3.14 -6.99
CA TYR A 168 -9.37 -3.54 -7.58
C TYR A 168 -9.91 -2.40 -8.45
N GLY A 169 -9.23 -2.14 -9.57
CA GLY A 169 -9.61 -1.13 -10.55
C GLY A 169 -10.42 -1.70 -11.71
N SER A 170 -10.26 -1.10 -12.88
CA SER A 170 -10.78 -1.63 -14.16
C SER A 170 -10.29 -3.06 -14.44
N ALA A 171 -9.07 -3.38 -13.99
CA ALA A 171 -8.54 -4.73 -13.85
C ALA A 171 -8.07 -4.96 -12.40
N THR A 172 -7.88 -6.22 -11.99
CA THR A 172 -7.21 -6.52 -10.72
C THR A 172 -5.71 -6.63 -10.95
N MET A 173 -4.94 -5.85 -10.21
CA MET A 173 -3.48 -5.90 -10.23
C MET A 173 -2.93 -6.19 -8.84
N MET A 174 -1.96 -7.07 -8.74
CA MET A 174 -1.17 -7.33 -7.55
C MET A 174 0.23 -6.75 -7.78
N VAL A 175 0.62 -5.78 -6.96
CA VAL A 175 1.96 -5.16 -7.01
C VAL A 175 2.72 -5.63 -5.78
N ILE A 176 3.93 -6.13 -5.97
CA ILE A 176 4.74 -6.70 -4.90
C ILE A 176 6.22 -6.34 -5.03
N SER A 177 6.86 -6.16 -3.89
CA SER A 177 8.31 -6.22 -3.75
C SER A 177 8.72 -7.12 -2.58
N THR A 178 9.78 -7.90 -2.77
CA THR A 178 10.48 -8.67 -1.73
C THR A 178 11.87 -8.07 -1.43
N GLY A 179 12.04 -6.76 -1.65
CA GLY A 179 13.31 -6.04 -1.46
C GLY A 179 14.28 -6.09 -2.65
N GLN A 180 13.83 -6.62 -3.81
CA GLN A 180 14.63 -6.72 -5.04
C GLN A 180 13.84 -6.16 -6.24
N GLY A 181 13.42 -4.90 -6.14
CA GLY A 181 12.60 -4.25 -7.16
C GLY A 181 11.11 -4.56 -7.03
N VAL A 182 10.32 -3.99 -7.96
CA VAL A 182 8.85 -4.02 -7.92
C VAL A 182 8.33 -4.74 -9.14
N ASN A 183 7.35 -5.62 -8.96
CA ASN A 183 6.75 -6.37 -10.07
C ASN A 183 5.22 -6.29 -9.99
N CYS A 184 4.57 -6.16 -11.15
CA CYS A 184 3.12 -6.05 -11.28
C CYS A 184 2.56 -7.30 -11.96
N PHE A 185 1.58 -7.91 -11.32
CA PHE A 185 0.88 -9.09 -11.83
C PHE A 185 -0.59 -8.76 -12.03
N MET A 186 -1.12 -9.00 -13.23
CA MET A 186 -2.53 -8.80 -13.53
C MET A 186 -3.30 -10.11 -13.36
N LEU A 187 -4.46 -10.07 -12.72
CA LEU A 187 -5.32 -11.23 -12.61
C LEU A 187 -5.99 -11.52 -13.96
N ASP A 188 -5.75 -12.72 -14.49
CA ASP A 188 -6.61 -13.31 -15.51
C ASP A 188 -7.83 -13.94 -14.80
N PRO A 189 -9.05 -13.39 -14.97
CA PRO A 189 -10.23 -13.89 -14.28
C PRO A 189 -10.74 -15.23 -14.86
N ALA A 190 -10.35 -15.62 -16.07
CA ALA A 190 -10.82 -16.85 -16.71
C ALA A 190 -10.16 -18.08 -16.10
N ILE A 191 -8.86 -17.98 -15.79
CA ILE A 191 -8.08 -19.08 -15.18
C ILE A 191 -7.77 -18.85 -13.70
N GLY A 192 -7.97 -17.64 -13.19
CA GLY A 192 -7.73 -17.30 -11.79
C GLY A 192 -6.24 -17.20 -11.43
N GLU A 193 -5.40 -16.76 -12.36
CA GLU A 193 -3.95 -16.64 -12.18
C GLU A 193 -3.48 -15.18 -12.29
N PHE A 194 -2.52 -14.82 -11.44
CA PHE A 194 -1.83 -13.54 -11.52
C PHE A 194 -0.64 -13.66 -12.47
N ILE A 195 -0.71 -12.99 -13.61
CA ILE A 195 0.29 -13.05 -14.68
C ILE A 195 1.18 -11.82 -14.62
N LEU A 196 2.51 -12.00 -14.66
CA LEU A 196 3.47 -10.91 -14.69
C LEU A 196 3.26 -10.06 -15.95
N VAL A 197 2.98 -8.77 -15.77
CA VAL A 197 2.77 -7.81 -16.88
C VAL A 197 3.83 -6.71 -16.90
N ASP A 198 4.35 -6.31 -15.74
CA ASP A 198 5.46 -5.36 -15.63
C ASP A 198 6.51 -5.90 -14.67
N ARG A 199 7.77 -5.97 -15.14
CA ARG A 199 8.92 -6.48 -14.39
C ARG A 199 9.85 -5.35 -14.01
N ASP A 200 10.36 -5.38 -12.78
CA ASP A 200 11.29 -4.38 -12.21
C ASP A 200 10.89 -2.93 -12.50
N VAL A 201 9.66 -2.59 -12.13
CA VAL A 201 9.07 -1.27 -12.33
C VAL A 201 9.93 -0.19 -11.68
N LYS A 202 10.23 0.87 -12.45
CA LYS A 202 10.89 2.08 -11.98
C LYS A 202 9.99 3.29 -12.14
N ILE A 203 9.87 4.08 -11.08
CA ILE A 203 9.16 5.36 -11.14
C ILE A 203 10.04 6.39 -11.85
N LYS A 204 9.42 7.36 -12.52
CA LYS A 204 10.15 8.48 -13.13
C LYS A 204 10.80 9.35 -12.05
N GLU A 205 11.98 9.90 -12.33
CA GLU A 205 12.68 10.83 -11.42
C GLU A 205 11.85 12.08 -11.08
N ARG A 206 11.14 12.63 -12.08
CA ARG A 206 10.19 13.75 -11.95
C ARG A 206 8.92 13.49 -12.76
N GLY A 207 7.77 13.82 -12.20
CA GLY A 207 6.47 13.71 -12.85
C GLY A 207 5.89 15.02 -13.32
N LYS A 208 4.58 15.00 -13.58
CA LYS A 208 3.77 16.16 -13.98
C LYS A 208 2.38 16.14 -13.32
N ILE A 209 2.24 15.39 -12.23
CA ILE A 209 0.98 15.17 -11.53
C ILE A 209 1.22 15.40 -10.03
N TYR A 210 0.33 16.17 -9.39
CA TYR A 210 0.22 16.17 -7.94
C TYR A 210 -1.14 15.59 -7.53
N SER A 211 -1.14 14.87 -6.40
CA SER A 211 -2.31 14.18 -5.88
C SER A 211 -2.52 14.45 -4.41
N LEU A 212 -3.54 15.24 -4.10
CA LEU A 212 -3.88 15.68 -2.75
C LEU A 212 -5.34 16.17 -2.70
N ASN A 213 -6.02 15.98 -1.56
CA ASN A 213 -7.37 16.51 -1.34
C ASN A 213 -7.36 18.01 -1.04
N GLU A 214 -7.47 18.84 -2.06
CA GLU A 214 -7.46 20.30 -1.91
C GLU A 214 -8.64 20.88 -1.11
N GLY A 215 -9.67 20.08 -0.80
CA GLY A 215 -10.73 20.47 0.13
C GLY A 215 -10.22 20.82 1.53
N TYR A 216 -9.01 20.38 1.89
CA TYR A 216 -8.34 20.75 3.13
C TYR A 216 -7.52 22.04 3.06
N ALA A 217 -7.59 22.83 1.96
CA ALA A 217 -6.80 24.04 1.76
C ALA A 217 -6.75 25.01 2.95
N LYS A 218 -7.89 25.19 3.63
CA LYS A 218 -7.99 26.05 4.84
C LYS A 218 -7.11 25.59 6.00
N TYR A 219 -6.76 24.31 6.06
CA TYR A 219 -6.07 23.67 7.18
C TYR A 219 -4.62 23.29 6.87
N PHE A 220 -4.15 23.49 5.63
CA PHE A 220 -2.79 23.15 5.24
C PHE A 220 -1.76 24.02 5.97
N ASP A 221 -0.66 23.37 6.35
CA ASP A 221 0.53 24.09 6.77
C ASP A 221 1.09 24.94 5.60
N PRO A 222 1.80 26.05 5.90
CA PRO A 222 2.36 26.94 4.89
C PRO A 222 3.23 26.23 3.83
N ALA A 223 3.93 25.16 4.21
CA ALA A 223 4.77 24.38 3.30
C ALA A 223 3.95 23.69 2.19
N VAL A 224 2.81 23.09 2.56
CA VAL A 224 1.91 22.43 1.60
C VAL A 224 1.30 23.48 0.67
N THR A 225 0.86 24.61 1.22
CA THR A 225 0.32 25.74 0.44
C THR A 225 1.36 26.29 -0.55
N GLU A 226 2.61 26.50 -0.11
CA GLU A 226 3.71 26.95 -1.00
C GLU A 226 3.97 25.93 -2.12
N TYR A 227 4.03 24.63 -1.80
CA TYR A 227 4.25 23.58 -2.80
C TYR A 227 3.14 23.56 -3.85
N LEU A 228 1.87 23.57 -3.42
CA LEU A 228 0.72 23.58 -4.35
C LEU A 228 0.70 24.83 -5.23
N GLN A 229 1.06 25.99 -4.67
CA GLN A 229 1.14 27.22 -5.45
C GLN A 229 2.19 27.11 -6.56
N LYS A 230 3.36 26.55 -6.27
CA LYS A 230 4.41 26.30 -7.27
C LYS A 230 3.99 25.31 -8.34
N LYS A 231 3.22 24.27 -7.98
CA LYS A 231 2.72 23.29 -8.96
C LYS A 231 1.66 23.86 -9.89
N LYS A 232 0.85 24.82 -9.42
CA LYS A 232 -0.21 25.47 -10.22
C LYS A 232 0.29 26.67 -11.02
N PHE A 233 1.22 27.42 -10.46
CA PHE A 233 1.75 28.66 -11.03
C PHE A 233 3.28 28.61 -11.03
N PRO A 234 3.87 27.75 -11.88
CA PRO A 234 5.32 27.65 -12.00
C PRO A 234 5.93 28.98 -12.47
N GLU A 235 6.97 29.45 -11.77
CA GLU A 235 7.65 30.71 -12.06
C GLU A 235 8.81 30.56 -13.07
N ASP A 236 9.21 29.31 -13.37
CA ASP A 236 10.30 28.97 -14.29
C ASP A 236 9.86 28.87 -15.76
N GLY A 237 8.59 29.17 -16.04
CA GLY A 237 7.99 29.09 -17.37
C GLY A 237 7.60 27.67 -17.81
N SER A 238 7.70 26.68 -16.92
CA SER A 238 7.20 25.33 -17.18
C SER A 238 5.67 25.26 -17.18
N GLU A 239 5.10 24.18 -17.71
CA GLU A 239 3.66 23.95 -17.65
C GLU A 239 3.22 23.56 -16.23
N PRO A 240 2.04 24.02 -15.76
CA PRO A 240 1.47 23.58 -14.49
C PRO A 240 1.30 22.06 -14.41
N TYR A 241 1.41 21.51 -13.20
CA TYR A 241 1.14 20.10 -12.97
C TYR A 241 -0.36 19.82 -13.06
N ALA A 242 -0.71 18.65 -13.60
CA ALA A 242 -2.08 18.18 -13.56
C ALA A 242 -2.47 17.72 -12.14
N ALA A 243 -3.63 18.15 -11.67
CA ALA A 243 -4.22 17.63 -10.44
C ALA A 243 -4.93 16.29 -10.72
N ARG A 244 -4.67 15.27 -9.90
CA ARG A 244 -5.46 14.03 -9.87
C ARG A 244 -5.65 13.60 -8.43
N TYR A 245 -6.88 13.31 -8.01
CA TYR A 245 -7.14 12.77 -6.68
C TYR A 245 -8.34 11.83 -6.77
N ILE A 246 -8.08 10.52 -6.71
CA ILE A 246 -9.12 9.48 -6.79
C ILE A 246 -9.80 9.32 -5.43
N GLY A 247 -9.05 9.51 -4.34
CA GLY A 247 -9.57 9.42 -2.98
C GLY A 247 -9.49 8.02 -2.36
N SER A 248 -8.82 7.08 -3.03
CA SER A 248 -8.39 5.79 -2.49
C SER A 248 -6.87 5.72 -2.61
N MET A 249 -6.17 5.45 -1.51
CA MET A 249 -4.70 5.56 -1.46
C MET A 249 -4.06 4.65 -2.50
N VAL A 250 -4.48 3.39 -2.58
CA VAL A 250 -3.98 2.39 -3.52
C VAL A 250 -4.06 2.85 -4.98
N ALA A 251 -5.14 3.52 -5.37
CA ALA A 251 -5.35 3.97 -6.74
C ALA A 251 -4.48 5.20 -7.07
N ASP A 252 -4.36 6.14 -6.13
CA ASP A 252 -3.52 7.31 -6.29
C ASP A 252 -2.02 6.96 -6.26
N VAL A 253 -1.60 6.06 -5.37
CA VAL A 253 -0.22 5.55 -5.31
C VAL A 253 0.11 4.73 -6.55
N HIS A 254 -0.77 3.84 -7.02
CA HIS A 254 -0.52 3.05 -8.22
C HIS A 254 -0.32 3.95 -9.45
N ARG A 255 -1.16 4.97 -9.64
CA ARG A 255 -0.95 5.96 -10.70
C ARG A 255 0.38 6.69 -10.54
N THR A 256 0.74 7.06 -9.30
CA THR A 256 2.01 7.73 -9.00
C THR A 256 3.20 6.84 -9.37
N LEU A 257 3.16 5.55 -9.05
CA LEU A 257 4.17 4.56 -9.42
C LEU A 257 4.33 4.48 -10.94
N MET A 258 3.22 4.36 -11.69
CA MET A 258 3.26 4.12 -13.13
C MET A 258 3.56 5.39 -13.95
N TYR A 259 3.04 6.55 -13.53
CA TYR A 259 3.12 7.78 -14.33
C TYR A 259 4.14 8.80 -13.79
N GLY A 260 4.64 8.61 -12.58
CA GLY A 260 5.41 9.60 -11.84
C GLY A 260 4.55 10.72 -11.28
N GLY A 261 5.19 11.61 -10.53
CA GLY A 261 4.56 12.71 -9.82
C GLY A 261 4.58 12.47 -8.32
N ILE A 262 3.68 13.12 -7.61
CA ILE A 262 3.65 13.05 -6.14
C ILE A 262 2.24 12.82 -5.60
N PHE A 263 2.14 11.95 -4.60
CA PHE A 263 0.98 11.80 -3.73
C PHE A 263 1.29 12.40 -2.36
N LEU A 264 0.36 13.22 -1.86
CA LEU A 264 0.47 13.90 -0.58
C LEU A 264 -0.79 13.68 0.25
N TYR A 265 -0.59 13.14 1.44
CA TYR A 265 -1.54 13.17 2.56
C TYR A 265 -0.82 13.77 3.78
N PRO A 266 -0.59 15.09 3.78
CA PRO A 266 0.16 15.74 4.84
C PRO A 266 -0.63 15.78 6.15
N GLY A 267 0.09 16.06 7.25
CA GLY A 267 -0.54 16.57 8.46
C GLY A 267 -1.24 17.90 8.18
N ASN A 268 -2.26 18.22 8.97
CA ASN A 268 -2.93 19.51 8.91
C ASN A 268 -3.35 19.95 10.31
N VAL A 269 -3.86 21.17 10.46
CA VAL A 269 -4.25 21.74 11.77
C VAL A 269 -5.25 20.86 12.55
N LYS A 270 -6.15 20.14 11.86
CA LYS A 270 -7.13 19.23 12.49
C LYS A 270 -6.57 17.83 12.75
N SER A 271 -5.56 17.42 12.00
CA SER A 271 -4.95 16.09 12.08
C SER A 271 -3.44 16.22 11.90
N PRO A 272 -2.71 16.67 12.94
CA PRO A 272 -1.28 16.96 12.83
C PRO A 272 -0.45 15.73 12.45
N LYS A 273 -0.88 14.54 12.90
CA LYS A 273 -0.26 13.25 12.54
C LYS A 273 -0.80 12.66 11.22
N GLY A 274 -1.49 13.43 10.39
CA GLY A 274 -2.12 12.94 9.15
C GLY A 274 -3.36 12.06 9.41
N LYS A 275 -3.85 11.39 8.37
CA LYS A 275 -4.97 10.44 8.44
C LYS A 275 -4.52 8.98 8.28
N LEU A 276 -3.59 8.74 7.35
CA LEU A 276 -3.16 7.39 6.97
C LEU A 276 -2.35 6.74 8.11
N ARG A 277 -2.51 5.43 8.28
CA ARG A 277 -1.86 4.64 9.33
C ARG A 277 -0.52 4.12 8.84
N LEU A 278 0.46 4.12 9.74
CA LEU A 278 1.84 3.85 9.39
C LEU A 278 2.06 2.40 8.97
N LEU A 279 1.55 1.43 9.74
CA LEU A 279 1.93 0.03 9.58
C LEU A 279 1.36 -0.66 8.32
N TYR A 280 0.14 -0.30 7.92
CA TYR A 280 -0.59 -1.00 6.85
C TYR A 280 -1.05 -0.10 5.70
N GLU A 281 -0.80 1.22 5.75
CA GLU A 281 -0.99 2.13 4.60
C GLU A 281 0.35 2.77 4.20
N GLY A 282 0.98 3.52 5.13
CA GLY A 282 2.20 4.29 4.88
C GLY A 282 3.42 3.44 4.52
N ASN A 283 3.85 2.57 5.44
CA ASN A 283 5.04 1.72 5.29
C ASN A 283 5.01 0.84 4.04
N PRO A 284 3.94 0.06 3.75
CA PRO A 284 3.93 -0.79 2.56
C PRO A 284 4.02 0.02 1.25
N MET A 285 3.34 1.17 1.18
CA MET A 285 3.38 2.04 -0.01
C MET A 285 4.75 2.71 -0.17
N ALA A 286 5.35 3.18 0.93
CA ALA A 286 6.70 3.72 0.92
C ALA A 286 7.74 2.69 0.49
N PHE A 287 7.63 1.45 0.98
CA PHE A 287 8.52 0.36 0.59
C PHE A 287 8.46 0.10 -0.91
N ILE A 288 7.25 0.02 -1.50
CA ILE A 288 7.10 -0.13 -2.95
C ILE A 288 7.72 1.05 -3.71
N ILE A 289 7.44 2.29 -3.30
CA ILE A 289 7.94 3.47 -4.00
C ILE A 289 9.48 3.53 -3.97
N GLU A 290 10.10 3.25 -2.83
CA GLU A 290 11.57 3.26 -2.73
C GLU A 290 12.21 2.12 -3.52
N GLN A 291 11.60 0.93 -3.53
CA GLN A 291 12.07 -0.19 -4.37
C GLN A 291 11.95 0.12 -5.88
N ALA A 292 11.04 1.02 -6.26
CA ALA A 292 10.93 1.54 -7.61
C ALA A 292 11.86 2.73 -7.91
N GLY A 293 12.67 3.19 -6.94
CA GLY A 293 13.59 4.32 -7.08
C GLY A 293 13.01 5.70 -6.72
N GLY A 294 11.80 5.75 -6.16
CA GLY A 294 11.20 6.98 -5.65
C GLY A 294 11.60 7.31 -4.22
N LEU A 295 10.87 8.23 -3.60
CA LEU A 295 11.05 8.59 -2.19
C LEU A 295 9.71 8.62 -1.45
N ALA A 296 9.76 8.38 -0.14
CA ALA A 296 8.64 8.54 0.78
C ALA A 296 9.07 9.20 2.09
N SER A 297 8.35 10.24 2.53
CA SER A 297 8.70 11.05 3.70
C SER A 297 7.46 11.63 4.39
N THR A 298 7.60 11.99 5.65
CA THR A 298 6.62 12.85 6.36
C THR A 298 6.74 14.33 5.97
N GLY A 299 7.76 14.68 5.19
CA GLY A 299 8.22 16.05 4.92
C GLY A 299 9.42 16.44 5.79
N LEU A 300 9.65 15.77 6.92
CA LEU A 300 10.76 16.05 7.84
C LEU A 300 11.70 14.86 8.04
N GLU A 301 11.18 13.63 7.99
CA GLU A 301 11.95 12.39 8.12
C GLU A 301 11.49 11.36 7.07
N PRO A 302 12.33 10.38 6.70
CA PRO A 302 11.93 9.28 5.81
C PRO A 302 10.83 8.42 6.45
N LEU A 303 9.80 8.07 5.68
CA LEU A 303 8.60 7.41 6.24
C LEU A 303 8.93 6.02 6.84
N LEU A 304 9.81 5.26 6.19
CA LEU A 304 10.19 3.91 6.61
C LEU A 304 11.09 3.88 7.86
N ASP A 305 11.69 5.02 8.24
CA ASP A 305 12.60 5.10 9.38
C ASP A 305 11.86 5.36 10.71
N ILE A 306 10.57 5.69 10.64
CA ILE A 306 9.74 5.94 11.82
C ILE A 306 9.61 4.65 12.64
N GLN A 307 10.00 4.73 13.91
CA GLN A 307 9.72 3.70 14.90
C GLN A 307 8.26 3.84 15.38
N PRO A 308 7.38 2.84 15.10
CA PRO A 308 5.99 2.91 15.53
C PRO A 308 5.87 2.80 17.06
N GLU A 309 5.01 3.61 17.65
CA GLU A 309 4.64 3.59 19.08
C GLU A 309 3.34 2.82 19.33
N SER A 310 2.50 2.66 18.30
CA SER A 310 1.21 1.96 18.36
C SER A 310 0.88 1.36 16.99
N ILE A 311 0.15 0.24 16.99
CA ILE A 311 -0.24 -0.47 15.76
C ILE A 311 -1.20 0.34 14.85
N HIS A 312 -1.93 1.32 15.41
CA HIS A 312 -2.81 2.22 14.66
C HIS A 312 -2.26 3.66 14.57
N GLN A 313 -0.95 3.85 14.78
CA GLN A 313 -0.31 5.16 14.66
C GLN A 313 -0.53 5.75 13.25
N ARG A 314 -0.95 7.01 13.18
CA ARG A 314 -1.04 7.78 11.94
C ARG A 314 0.27 8.50 11.62
N ALA A 315 0.53 8.72 10.34
CA ALA A 315 1.65 9.52 9.85
C ALA A 315 1.25 10.41 8.66
N PRO A 316 1.82 11.63 8.54
CA PRO A 316 1.85 12.36 7.27
C PRO A 316 2.59 11.56 6.20
N VAL A 317 2.08 11.58 4.97
CA VAL A 317 2.67 10.84 3.85
C VAL A 317 2.90 11.76 2.66
N ALA A 318 4.12 11.78 2.15
CA ALA A 318 4.50 12.33 0.86
C ALA A 318 5.34 11.28 0.12
N LEU A 319 4.88 10.80 -1.04
CA LEU A 319 5.59 9.78 -1.80
C LEU A 319 5.47 9.99 -3.31
N GLY A 320 6.44 9.46 -4.05
CA GLY A 320 6.42 9.44 -5.51
C GLY A 320 7.78 9.65 -6.13
N SER A 321 7.79 10.36 -7.26
CA SER A 321 8.98 10.74 -8.02
C SER A 321 9.98 11.48 -7.13
N LYS A 322 11.24 11.03 -7.18
CA LYS A 322 12.31 11.48 -6.29
C LYS A 322 12.47 12.99 -6.26
N GLU A 323 12.52 13.63 -7.42
CA GLU A 323 12.72 15.09 -7.51
C GLU A 323 11.52 15.89 -7.01
N ASP A 324 10.30 15.37 -7.18
CA ASP A 324 9.08 16.01 -6.70
C ASP A 324 9.00 15.97 -5.17
N VAL A 325 9.36 14.83 -4.58
CA VAL A 325 9.38 14.62 -3.13
C VAL A 325 10.52 15.41 -2.48
N LEU A 326 11.71 15.48 -3.09
CA LEU A 326 12.82 16.32 -2.59
C LEU A 326 12.45 17.81 -2.59
N GLU A 327 11.77 18.28 -3.64
CA GLU A 327 11.26 19.66 -3.68
C GLU A 327 10.27 19.92 -2.53
N TYR A 328 9.35 18.99 -2.28
CA TYR A 328 8.42 19.09 -1.15
C TYR A 328 9.14 19.11 0.22
N ILE A 329 10.09 18.20 0.43
CA ILE A 329 10.90 18.13 1.67
C ILE A 329 11.66 19.43 1.90
N SER A 330 12.30 19.98 0.85
CA SER A 330 13.03 21.24 0.95
C SER A 330 12.14 22.39 1.42
N ILE A 331 10.90 22.46 0.92
CA ILE A 331 9.93 23.46 1.36
C ILE A 331 9.51 23.21 2.82
N CYS A 332 9.23 21.96 3.21
CA CYS A 332 8.92 21.62 4.60
C CYS A 332 10.03 22.04 5.57
N GLN A 333 11.29 21.74 5.24
CA GLN A 333 12.45 22.11 6.06
C GLN A 333 12.63 23.64 6.17
N LYS A 334 12.47 24.38 5.07
CA LYS A 334 12.50 25.85 5.05
C LYS A 334 11.47 26.46 6.01
N HIS A 335 10.27 25.88 6.11
CA HIS A 335 9.22 26.36 7.03
C HIS A 335 9.42 25.87 8.46
N ALA A 336 10.05 24.72 8.67
CA ALA A 336 10.38 24.22 10.01
C ALA A 336 11.44 25.08 10.72
N GLN A 337 12.45 25.58 9.99
CA GLN A 337 13.48 26.46 10.55
C GLN A 337 13.00 27.87 10.95
N LYS A 338 11.78 28.25 10.54
CA LYS A 338 11.18 29.55 10.86
C LYS A 338 10.27 29.53 12.09
N LYS A 339 10.02 28.36 12.66
CA LYS A 339 9.29 28.17 13.93
C LYS A 339 10.29 28.11 15.08
#